data_AF-A0A9P6LRT0-F1
#
_entry.id   AF-A0A9P6LRT0-F1
#
_cell.length_a   1.000
_cell.length_b   1.000
_cell.length_c   1.000
_cell.angle_alpha   90.00
_cell.angle_beta   90.00
_cell.angle_gamma   90.00
#
_symmetry.space_group_name_H-M   'P 1'
#
loop_
_entity.id
_entity.type
_entity.pdbx_description
1 polymer ?
#
loop_
_entity_poly.entity_id
_entity_poly.type
_entity_poly.pdbx_seq_one_letter_code
_entity_poly.pdbx_strand_id
1 'polypeptide(L)'
;MRADLRVAIVTAAGYPGDAAKYEERITGLLRAFQKYNLTEKLLERFYVLGGECNYLFRCGWKKNETTGETVVGLTYIQPESYQPASMLAWKMEEIQELLNVAEENLRRSVSAMNLKAAVLRKSRAVGIVPVDGAKIAREQLDECVLSTQQRLLEYQQMSAPSKVAIPFCVFNGGNDVFVDIGNKLIGVQVLQSYLGAAPEVTLHVGDQFLSTGNDFATRSSCCTLWIVNPEETESVLKELTPLLTFPVDDKL
;
A
#
# COMPACT_ATOMS: atom_id res chain seq x y z
N MET A 1 -7.61 -15.08 10.15
CA MET A 1 -9.02 -14.74 10.43
C MET A 1 -9.72 -15.74 11.36
N ARG A 2 -9.78 -17.04 11.03
CA ARG A 2 -10.41 -18.04 11.94
C ARG A 2 -9.67 -18.20 13.28
N ALA A 3 -8.35 -18.07 13.24
CA ALA A 3 -7.48 -18.01 14.42
C ALA A 3 -7.49 -16.63 15.10
N ASP A 4 -8.63 -15.93 15.11
CA ASP A 4 -8.79 -14.59 15.69
C ASP A 4 -7.91 -13.46 15.09
N LEU A 5 -7.11 -13.73 14.04
CA LEU A 5 -6.27 -12.70 13.42
C LEU A 5 -7.06 -11.66 12.62
N ARG A 6 -6.61 -10.41 12.71
CA ARG A 6 -6.89 -9.36 11.73
C ARG A 6 -5.93 -9.49 10.56
N VAL A 7 -6.43 -9.30 9.34
CA VAL A 7 -5.66 -9.43 8.09
C VAL A 7 -5.82 -8.15 7.30
N ALA A 8 -4.72 -7.56 6.85
CA ALA A 8 -4.74 -6.36 6.03
C ALA A 8 -3.90 -6.56 4.77
N ILE A 9 -4.40 -6.11 3.62
CA ILE A 9 -3.61 -5.96 2.40
C ILE A 9 -3.17 -4.50 2.30
N VAL A 10 -1.87 -4.24 2.23
CA VAL A 10 -1.31 -2.90 1.98
C VAL A 10 -0.81 -2.83 0.53
N THR A 11 -1.21 -1.80 -0.21
CA THR A 11 -0.91 -1.68 -1.65
C THR A 11 -0.61 -0.24 -2.08
N ALA A 12 0.38 -0.07 -2.96
CA ALA A 12 0.70 1.22 -3.57
C ALA A 12 -0.44 1.75 -4.47
N ALA A 13 -1.23 0.85 -5.07
CA ALA A 13 -2.40 1.25 -5.86
C ALA A 13 -3.35 2.19 -5.08
N GLY A 14 -3.46 3.43 -5.55
CA GLY A 14 -4.28 4.50 -4.96
C GLY A 14 -5.48 4.87 -5.83
N TYR A 15 -6.68 4.63 -5.31
CA TYR A 15 -7.97 5.05 -5.90
C TYR A 15 -8.80 5.73 -4.80
N PRO A 16 -8.87 7.07 -4.74
CA PRO A 16 -9.47 7.77 -3.62
C PRO A 16 -10.93 7.37 -3.36
N GLY A 17 -11.19 6.65 -2.26
CA GLY A 17 -12.53 6.20 -1.84
C GLY A 17 -13.22 5.19 -2.77
N ASP A 18 -12.59 4.80 -3.89
CA ASP A 18 -13.19 3.97 -4.94
C ASP A 18 -13.01 2.48 -4.62
N ALA A 19 -13.90 1.95 -3.78
CA ALA A 19 -13.87 0.56 -3.35
C ALA A 19 -13.93 -0.44 -4.52
N ALA A 20 -14.65 -0.13 -5.60
CA ALA A 20 -14.84 -1.02 -6.74
C ALA A 20 -13.51 -1.37 -7.41
N LYS A 21 -12.61 -0.39 -7.60
CA LYS A 21 -11.27 -0.66 -8.17
C LYS A 21 -10.39 -1.52 -7.29
N TYR A 22 -10.55 -1.44 -5.97
CA TYR A 22 -9.85 -2.35 -5.06
C TYR A 22 -10.45 -3.75 -5.12
N GLU A 23 -11.78 -3.86 -5.11
CA GLU A 23 -12.53 -5.12 -5.23
C GLU A 23 -12.13 -5.87 -6.51
N GLU A 24 -12.03 -5.18 -7.66
CA GLU A 24 -11.58 -5.76 -8.92
C GLU A 24 -10.24 -6.50 -8.77
N ARG A 25 -9.27 -5.89 -8.08
CA ARG A 25 -7.93 -6.47 -7.86
C ARG A 25 -7.93 -7.70 -6.95
N ILE A 26 -8.88 -7.80 -6.03
CA ILE A 26 -8.98 -8.91 -5.06
C ILE A 26 -10.22 -9.78 -5.28
N THR A 27 -10.82 -9.72 -6.48
CA THR A 27 -12.07 -10.43 -6.82
C THR A 27 -12.00 -11.92 -6.48
N GLY A 28 -10.87 -12.58 -6.76
CA GLY A 28 -10.68 -14.00 -6.43
C GLY A 28 -10.83 -14.30 -4.94
N LEU A 29 -10.29 -13.41 -4.08
CA LEU A 29 -10.36 -13.54 -2.63
C LEU A 29 -11.78 -13.25 -2.11
N LEU A 30 -12.43 -12.18 -2.60
CA LEU A 30 -13.81 -11.85 -2.22
C LEU A 30 -14.80 -12.96 -2.61
N ARG A 31 -14.64 -13.53 -3.81
CA ARG A 31 -15.42 -14.71 -4.25
C ARG A 31 -15.17 -15.91 -3.36
N ALA A 32 -13.94 -16.13 -2.91
CA ALA A 32 -13.65 -17.19 -1.95
C ALA A 32 -14.36 -16.95 -0.61
N PHE A 33 -14.32 -15.72 -0.08
CA PHE A 33 -15.03 -15.36 1.15
C PHE A 33 -16.54 -15.60 1.06
N GLN A 34 -17.15 -15.21 -0.08
CA GLN A 34 -18.55 -15.45 -0.36
C GLN A 34 -18.86 -16.95 -0.49
N LYS A 35 -18.03 -17.70 -1.24
CA LYS A 35 -18.18 -19.15 -1.42
C LYS A 35 -18.12 -19.92 -0.09
N TYR A 36 -17.24 -19.50 0.82
CA TYR A 36 -17.12 -20.09 2.16
C TYR A 36 -18.12 -19.54 3.18
N ASN A 37 -19.03 -18.65 2.75
CA ASN A 37 -20.06 -18.02 3.58
C ASN A 37 -19.51 -17.51 4.93
N LEU A 38 -18.41 -16.74 4.87
CA LEU A 38 -17.80 -16.20 6.08
C LEU A 38 -18.79 -15.32 6.84
N THR A 39 -18.78 -15.42 8.17
CA THR A 39 -19.64 -14.60 9.03
C THR A 39 -19.21 -13.14 8.99
N GLU A 40 -20.13 -12.22 9.29
CA GLU A 40 -19.82 -10.78 9.37
C GLU A 40 -18.64 -10.52 10.30
N LYS A 41 -18.61 -11.17 11.48
CA LYS A 41 -17.50 -11.07 12.45
C LYS A 41 -16.14 -11.49 11.89
N LEU A 42 -16.09 -12.40 10.91
CA LEU A 42 -14.84 -12.81 10.27
C LEU A 42 -14.43 -11.85 9.15
N LEU A 43 -15.41 -11.39 8.35
CA LEU A 43 -15.16 -10.41 7.27
C LEU A 43 -14.68 -9.08 7.84
N GLU A 44 -15.27 -8.66 8.95
CA GLU A 44 -14.92 -7.46 9.72
C GLU A 44 -13.46 -7.39 10.19
N ARG A 45 -12.70 -8.49 10.09
CA ARG A 45 -11.27 -8.58 10.41
C ARG A 45 -10.37 -8.40 9.19
N PHE A 46 -10.94 -8.26 8.01
CA PHE A 46 -10.20 -8.09 6.76
C PHE A 46 -10.24 -6.63 6.30
N TYR A 47 -9.05 -6.09 6.03
CA TYR A 47 -8.85 -4.69 5.65
C TYR A 47 -8.03 -4.60 4.37
N VAL A 48 -8.21 -3.50 3.63
CA VAL A 48 -7.36 -3.12 2.51
C VAL A 48 -6.93 -1.67 2.73
N LEU A 49 -5.63 -1.42 2.73
CA LEU A 49 -5.05 -0.08 2.80
C LEU A 49 -4.37 0.23 1.47
N GLY A 50 -4.99 1.13 0.71
CA GLY A 50 -4.53 1.55 -0.60
C GLY A 50 -3.75 2.85 -0.59
N GLY A 51 -3.02 3.11 -1.68
CA GLY A 51 -2.16 4.28 -1.82
C GLY A 51 -1.09 4.32 -0.74
N GLU A 52 -0.46 3.17 -0.44
CA GLU A 52 0.51 2.94 0.63
C GLU A 52 -0.07 3.10 2.06
N CYS A 53 -0.64 4.26 2.38
CA CYS A 53 -1.23 4.54 3.70
C CYS A 53 -2.51 5.40 3.65
N ASN A 54 -3.05 5.67 2.45
CA ASN A 54 -4.00 6.77 2.25
C ASN A 54 -5.48 6.38 2.27
N TYR A 55 -5.84 5.15 1.89
CA TYR A 55 -7.24 4.77 1.66
C TYR A 55 -7.57 3.43 2.34
N LEU A 56 -8.19 3.49 3.51
CA LEU A 56 -8.56 2.29 4.27
C LEU A 56 -9.97 1.80 3.91
N PHE A 57 -10.09 0.50 3.73
CA PHE A 57 -11.35 -0.19 3.47
C PHE A 57 -11.49 -1.38 4.41
N ARG A 58 -12.73 -1.68 4.80
CA ARG A 58 -13.09 -2.87 5.57
C ARG A 58 -13.97 -3.78 4.74
N CYS A 59 -13.73 -5.08 4.83
CA CYS A 59 -14.56 -6.09 4.20
C CYS A 59 -15.84 -6.34 5.01
N GLY A 60 -16.94 -6.63 4.33
CA GLY A 60 -18.22 -6.97 4.95
C GLY A 60 -19.24 -7.42 3.92
N TRP A 61 -20.41 -7.86 4.40
CA TRP A 61 -21.55 -8.09 3.52
C TRP A 61 -22.20 -6.75 3.14
N LYS A 62 -22.40 -6.52 1.84
CA LYS A 62 -23.12 -5.35 1.32
C LYS A 62 -24.09 -5.74 0.22
N LYS A 63 -25.07 -4.88 -0.06
CA LYS A 63 -25.95 -5.05 -1.23
C LYS A 63 -25.23 -4.57 -2.47
N ASN A 64 -25.23 -5.37 -3.53
CA ASN A 64 -24.82 -4.92 -4.85
C ASN A 64 -25.86 -3.91 -5.37
N GLU A 65 -25.41 -2.70 -5.70
CA GLU A 65 -26.32 -1.61 -6.14
C GLU A 65 -27.01 -1.91 -7.47
N THR A 66 -26.41 -2.75 -8.32
CA THR A 66 -26.95 -3.10 -9.64
C THR A 66 -27.89 -4.30 -9.58
N THR A 67 -27.52 -5.37 -8.88
CA THR A 67 -28.30 -6.62 -8.86
C THR A 67 -29.21 -6.76 -7.64
N GLY A 68 -28.98 -5.97 -6.58
CA GLY A 68 -29.66 -6.09 -5.30
C GLY A 68 -29.22 -7.28 -4.44
N GLU A 69 -28.32 -8.13 -4.94
CA GLU A 69 -27.84 -9.32 -4.25
C GLU A 69 -26.89 -8.96 -3.10
N THR A 70 -26.94 -9.73 -2.02
CA THR A 70 -25.97 -9.61 -0.94
C THR A 70 -24.65 -10.25 -1.36
N VAL A 71 -23.59 -9.45 -1.40
CA VAL A 71 -22.24 -9.84 -1.83
C VAL A 71 -21.20 -9.43 -0.80
N VAL A 72 -20.05 -10.09 -0.81
CA VAL A 72 -18.89 -9.65 -0.01
C VAL A 72 -18.20 -8.51 -0.75
N GLY A 73 -17.99 -7.39 -0.07
CA GLY A 73 -17.35 -6.20 -0.65
C GLY A 73 -16.57 -5.38 0.36
N LEU A 74 -16.01 -4.29 -0.12
CA LEU A 74 -15.24 -3.31 0.62
C LEU A 74 -16.07 -2.06 0.88
N THR A 75 -15.97 -1.54 2.10
CA THR A 75 -16.55 -0.27 2.53
C THR A 75 -15.42 0.68 2.93
N TYR A 76 -15.42 1.88 2.36
CA TYR A 76 -14.41 2.89 2.65
C TYR A 76 -14.54 3.45 4.07
N ILE A 77 -13.42 3.59 4.77
CA ILE A 77 -13.33 4.21 6.09
C ILE A 77 -12.77 5.63 5.93
N GLN A 78 -13.45 6.60 6.55
CA GLN A 78 -13.03 8.01 6.48
C GLN A 78 -11.70 8.23 7.20
N PRO A 79 -10.77 9.03 6.63
CA PRO A 79 -9.44 9.30 7.18
C PRO A 79 -9.42 9.68 8.66
N GLU A 80 -10.39 10.49 9.10
CA GLU A 80 -10.49 11.01 10.48
C GLU A 80 -10.70 9.91 11.51
N SER A 81 -11.14 8.72 11.07
CA SER A 81 -11.39 7.57 11.95
C SER A 81 -10.13 6.77 12.27
N TYR A 82 -9.07 6.88 11.46
CA TYR A 82 -7.92 5.97 11.56
C TYR A 82 -6.55 6.65 11.38
N GLN A 83 -6.47 7.79 10.70
CA GLN A 83 -5.20 8.49 10.49
C GLN A 83 -4.83 9.31 11.73
N PRO A 84 -3.54 9.32 12.12
CA PRO A 84 -3.07 10.16 13.21
C PRO A 84 -3.15 11.65 12.84
N ALA A 85 -3.22 12.52 13.84
CA ALA A 85 -3.32 13.97 13.65
C ALA A 85 -2.15 14.54 12.82
N SER A 86 -0.95 13.97 12.94
CA SER A 86 0.21 14.35 12.13
C SER A 86 0.01 14.11 10.63
N MET A 87 -0.73 13.07 10.26
CA MET A 87 -1.05 12.74 8.87
C MET A 87 -2.20 13.58 8.33
N LEU A 88 -3.22 13.83 9.16
CA LEU A 88 -4.33 14.72 8.81
C LEU A 88 -3.87 16.18 8.62
N ALA A 89 -2.76 16.57 9.23
CA ALA A 89 -2.16 17.89 9.09
C ALA A 89 -1.42 18.10 7.75
N TRP A 90 -1.24 17.07 6.91
CA TRP A 90 -0.59 17.21 5.62
C TRP A 90 -1.43 18.08 4.68
N LYS A 91 -0.89 19.25 4.33
CA LYS A 91 -1.61 20.21 3.48
C LYS A 91 -1.57 19.77 2.03
N MET A 92 -2.70 19.92 1.34
CA MET A 92 -2.80 19.53 -0.05
C MET A 92 -1.87 20.36 -0.94
N GLU A 93 -1.64 21.62 -0.59
CA GLU A 93 -0.73 22.52 -1.30
C GLU A 93 0.71 22.00 -1.23
N GLU A 94 1.18 21.59 -0.04
CA GLU A 94 2.53 21.03 0.18
C GLU A 94 2.70 19.69 -0.55
N ILE A 95 1.65 18.87 -0.56
CA ILE A 95 1.61 17.64 -1.35
C ILE A 95 1.75 17.95 -2.85
N GLN A 96 0.99 18.91 -3.37
CA GLN A 96 1.06 19.25 -4.79
C GLN A 96 2.40 19.86 -5.18
N GLU A 97 2.99 20.71 -4.33
CA GLU A 97 4.34 21.25 -4.52
C GLU A 97 5.38 20.12 -4.67
N LEU A 98 5.37 19.15 -3.73
CA LEU A 98 6.30 18.02 -3.78
C LEU A 98 6.10 17.16 -5.04
N LEU A 99 4.85 16.86 -5.39
CA LEU A 99 4.54 16.10 -6.60
C LEU A 99 4.89 16.86 -7.89
N ASN A 100 4.85 18.20 -7.90
CA ASN A 100 5.31 19.00 -9.04
C ASN A 100 6.81 18.84 -9.26
N VAL A 101 7.60 18.82 -8.18
CA VAL A 101 9.05 18.56 -8.25
C VAL A 101 9.33 17.15 -8.78
N ALA A 102 8.59 16.15 -8.28
CA ALA A 102 8.69 14.78 -8.78
C ALA A 102 8.35 14.69 -10.28
N GLU A 103 7.24 15.32 -10.68
CA GLU A 103 6.78 15.35 -12.06
C GLU A 103 7.80 16.00 -13.00
N GLU A 104 8.37 17.15 -12.61
CA GLU A 104 9.41 17.82 -13.38
C GLU A 104 10.62 16.91 -13.58
N ASN A 105 11.07 16.23 -12.52
CA ASN A 105 12.22 15.32 -12.61
C ASN A 105 11.92 14.11 -13.50
N LEU A 106 10.76 13.49 -13.34
CA LEU A 106 10.35 12.36 -14.19
C LEU A 106 10.25 12.76 -15.66
N ARG A 107 9.72 13.94 -15.98
CA ARG A 107 9.70 14.48 -17.36
C ARG A 107 11.12 14.64 -17.90
N ARG A 108 12.05 15.13 -17.07
CA ARG A 108 13.46 15.27 -17.43
C ARG A 108 14.09 13.90 -17.70
N SER A 109 13.88 12.90 -16.83
CA SER A 109 14.41 11.55 -17.02
C SER A 109 13.86 10.90 -18.30
N VAL A 110 12.56 11.04 -18.56
CA VAL A 110 11.92 10.56 -19.80
C VAL A 110 12.57 11.19 -21.03
N SER A 111 12.77 12.51 -21.03
CA SER A 111 13.41 13.20 -22.15
C SER A 111 14.89 12.84 -22.30
N ALA A 112 15.65 12.78 -21.20
CA ALA A 112 17.09 12.58 -21.21
C ALA A 112 17.48 11.16 -21.68
N MET A 113 16.68 10.16 -21.31
CA MET A 113 16.88 8.77 -21.72
C MET A 113 16.04 8.35 -22.94
N ASN A 114 15.30 9.29 -23.55
CA ASN A 114 14.40 9.04 -24.69
C ASN A 114 13.42 7.87 -24.42
N LEU A 115 12.80 7.87 -23.23
CA LEU A 115 11.89 6.80 -22.82
C LEU A 115 10.56 6.91 -23.56
N LYS A 116 10.04 5.77 -24.02
CA LYS A 116 8.65 5.64 -24.50
C LYS A 116 7.70 5.54 -23.31
N ALA A 117 7.57 6.63 -22.57
CA ALA A 117 6.73 6.70 -21.38
C ALA A 117 5.92 8.01 -21.34
N ALA A 118 4.74 7.95 -20.74
CA ALA A 118 3.91 9.10 -20.44
C ALA A 118 3.89 9.33 -18.93
N VAL A 119 3.88 10.60 -18.51
CA VAL A 119 3.71 10.96 -17.11
C VAL A 119 2.23 10.87 -16.74
N LEU A 120 1.92 10.18 -15.65
CA LEU A 120 0.59 10.06 -15.08
C LEU A 120 0.54 10.75 -13.71
N ARG A 121 -0.30 11.78 -13.59
CA ARG A 121 -0.52 12.53 -12.34
C ARG A 121 -1.82 12.12 -11.66
N LYS A 122 -1.78 11.91 -10.35
CA LYS A 122 -2.92 11.67 -9.46
C LYS A 122 -2.92 12.70 -8.32
N SER A 123 -3.93 12.66 -7.45
CA SER A 123 -4.04 13.58 -6.31
C SER A 123 -2.91 13.41 -5.30
N ARG A 124 -2.48 12.18 -5.02
CA ARG A 124 -1.41 11.85 -4.05
C ARG A 124 -0.27 11.01 -4.66
N ALA A 125 -0.14 11.04 -5.98
CA ALA A 125 0.91 10.30 -6.67
C ALA A 125 1.25 10.91 -8.02
N VAL A 126 2.46 10.66 -8.51
CA VAL A 126 2.85 10.91 -9.90
C VAL A 126 3.80 9.81 -10.36
N GLY A 127 3.71 9.38 -11.61
CA GLY A 127 4.56 8.34 -12.14
C GLY A 127 4.75 8.41 -13.64
N ILE A 128 5.55 7.49 -14.17
CA ILE A 128 5.70 7.26 -15.61
C ILE A 128 5.20 5.87 -15.94
N VAL A 129 4.39 5.77 -17.00
CA VAL A 129 3.86 4.52 -17.53
C VAL A 129 4.28 4.35 -18.98
N PRO A 130 4.57 3.14 -19.45
CA PRO A 130 4.97 2.90 -20.83
C PRO A 130 3.84 3.26 -21.80
N VAL A 131 4.17 3.91 -22.90
CA VAL A 131 3.21 4.15 -23.99
C VAL A 131 3.19 2.97 -24.95
N ASP A 132 2.02 2.65 -25.50
CA ASP A 132 1.83 1.61 -26.53
C ASP A 132 2.44 0.24 -26.17
N GLY A 133 2.46 -0.11 -24.88
CA GLY A 133 3.05 -1.36 -24.40
C GLY A 133 4.57 -1.45 -24.54
N ALA A 134 5.26 -0.30 -24.68
CA ALA A 134 6.71 -0.25 -24.71
C ALA A 134 7.32 -0.89 -23.45
N LYS A 135 8.48 -1.52 -23.62
CA LYS A 135 9.28 -1.99 -22.49
C LYS A 135 10.35 -0.96 -22.17
N ILE A 136 10.43 -0.59 -20.90
CA ILE A 136 11.49 0.26 -20.36
C ILE A 136 12.46 -0.67 -19.63
N ALA A 137 13.76 -0.52 -19.85
CA ALA A 137 14.74 -1.37 -19.20
C ALA A 137 14.73 -1.13 -17.67
N ARG A 138 15.01 -2.17 -16.89
CA ARG A 138 15.02 -2.08 -15.42
C ARG A 138 15.96 -0.98 -14.94
N GLU A 139 17.13 -0.88 -15.54
CA GLU A 139 18.16 0.11 -15.22
C GLU A 139 17.67 1.55 -15.48
N GLN A 140 16.84 1.75 -16.51
CA GLN A 140 16.24 3.06 -16.79
C GLN A 140 15.15 3.41 -15.78
N LEU A 141 14.37 2.42 -15.34
CA LEU A 141 13.40 2.61 -14.26
C LEU A 141 14.12 2.90 -12.93
N ASP A 142 15.19 2.17 -12.61
CA ASP A 142 15.99 2.38 -11.40
C ASP A 142 16.66 3.77 -11.42
N GLU A 143 17.17 4.24 -12.56
CA GLU A 143 17.68 5.61 -12.72
C GLU A 143 16.58 6.66 -12.45
N CYS A 144 15.38 6.48 -13.02
CA CYS A 144 14.23 7.36 -12.73
C CYS A 144 13.90 7.41 -11.24
N VAL A 145 13.95 6.27 -10.54
CA VAL A 145 13.70 6.17 -9.10
C VAL A 145 14.76 6.92 -8.31
N LEU A 146 16.03 6.59 -8.51
CA LEU A 146 17.14 7.15 -7.74
C LEU A 146 17.28 8.67 -7.96
N SER A 147 17.19 9.11 -9.22
CA SER A 147 17.21 10.52 -9.59
C SER A 147 16.07 11.30 -8.92
N THR A 148 14.84 10.76 -8.98
CA THR A 148 13.66 11.43 -8.41
C THR A 148 13.70 11.43 -6.90
N GLN A 149 14.11 10.33 -6.27
CA GLN A 149 14.27 10.26 -4.82
C GLN A 149 15.28 11.30 -4.32
N GLN A 150 16.46 11.36 -4.95
CA GLN A 150 17.48 12.35 -4.60
C GLN A 150 16.95 13.78 -4.75
N ARG A 151 16.28 14.08 -5.87
CA ARG A 151 15.74 15.41 -6.14
C ARG A 151 14.70 15.86 -5.10
N LEU A 152 13.84 14.94 -4.63
CA LEU A 152 12.82 15.21 -3.62
C LEU A 152 13.44 15.41 -2.23
N LEU A 153 14.46 14.62 -1.87
CA LEU A 153 15.20 14.81 -0.62
C LEU A 153 15.87 16.18 -0.58
N GLU A 154 16.54 16.59 -1.66
CA GLU A 154 17.14 17.92 -1.77
C GLU A 154 16.10 19.03 -1.64
N TYR A 155 14.95 18.89 -2.31
CA TYR A 155 13.86 19.87 -2.21
C TYR A 155 13.33 20.02 -0.78
N GLN A 156 13.16 18.91 -0.05
CA GLN A 156 12.72 18.96 1.35
C GLN A 156 13.79 19.54 2.28
N GLN A 157 15.08 19.27 2.04
CA GLN A 157 16.19 19.86 2.82
C GLN A 157 16.34 21.37 2.60
N MET A 158 16.04 21.86 1.40
CA MET A 158 16.09 23.29 1.06
C MET A 158 14.82 24.06 1.48
N SER A 159 13.76 23.34 1.88
CA SER A 159 12.52 23.96 2.33
C SER A 159 12.70 24.65 3.69
N ALA A 160 11.86 25.67 3.96
CA ALA A 160 11.94 26.44 5.19
C ALA A 160 11.87 25.51 6.42
N PRO A 161 12.62 25.78 7.52
CA PRO A 161 12.65 24.94 8.71
C PRO A 161 11.28 24.69 9.36
N SER A 162 10.30 25.54 9.07
CA SER A 162 8.92 25.44 9.56
C SER A 162 8.02 24.51 8.74
N LYS A 163 8.43 24.07 7.55
CA LYS A 163 7.68 23.10 6.74
C LYS A 163 7.96 21.68 7.24
N VAL A 164 6.90 20.95 7.56
CA VAL A 164 7.00 19.52 7.90
C VAL A 164 7.33 18.74 6.64
N ALA A 165 8.34 17.89 6.70
CA ALA A 165 8.67 17.00 5.59
C ALA A 165 7.52 16.01 5.35
N ILE A 166 6.92 16.08 4.16
CA ILE A 166 5.87 15.14 3.73
C ILE A 166 6.52 13.81 3.37
N PRO A 167 6.14 12.69 4.02
CA PRO A 167 6.67 11.38 3.66
C PRO A 167 6.28 11.01 2.23
N PHE A 168 7.18 10.35 1.51
CA PHE A 168 6.93 9.85 0.17
C PHE A 168 7.65 8.51 -0.05
N CYS A 169 7.26 7.81 -1.11
CA CYS A 169 7.94 6.62 -1.61
C CYS A 169 8.16 6.77 -3.11
N VAL A 170 9.37 6.51 -3.59
CA VAL A 170 9.67 6.38 -5.02
C VAL A 170 10.06 4.94 -5.27
N PHE A 171 9.38 4.24 -6.17
CA PHE A 171 9.63 2.82 -6.40
C PHE A 171 9.56 2.45 -7.88
N ASN A 172 10.28 1.38 -8.21
CA ASN A 172 10.25 0.72 -9.51
C ASN A 172 9.17 -0.37 -9.47
N GLY A 173 8.10 -0.22 -10.24
CA GLY A 173 7.00 -1.20 -10.33
C GLY A 173 7.24 -2.31 -11.36
N GLY A 174 8.46 -2.41 -11.90
CA GLY A 174 8.88 -3.42 -12.88
C GLY A 174 8.64 -3.02 -14.33
N ASN A 175 7.57 -2.26 -14.60
CA ASN A 175 7.30 -1.67 -15.92
C ASN A 175 7.02 -0.16 -15.86
N ASP A 176 6.85 0.40 -14.66
CA ASP A 176 6.55 1.80 -14.39
C ASP A 176 7.37 2.29 -13.19
N VAL A 177 7.36 3.61 -12.98
CA VAL A 177 7.89 4.24 -11.76
C VAL A 177 6.82 5.14 -11.20
N PHE A 178 6.62 5.07 -9.88
CA PHE A 178 5.70 5.94 -9.17
C PHE A 178 6.36 6.58 -7.96
N VAL A 179 5.95 7.83 -7.72
CA VAL A 179 6.12 8.59 -6.50
C VAL A 179 4.77 8.67 -5.81
N ASP A 180 4.64 8.03 -4.66
CA ASP A 180 3.44 8.07 -3.82
C ASP A 180 3.69 8.94 -2.58
N ILE A 181 2.67 9.68 -2.14
CA ILE A 181 2.68 10.39 -0.86
C ILE A 181 2.36 9.39 0.25
N GLY A 182 3.25 9.28 1.23
CA GLY A 182 3.24 8.22 2.22
C GLY A 182 4.10 7.02 1.81
N ASN A 183 4.09 5.98 2.64
CA ASN A 183 4.78 4.71 2.40
C ASN A 183 4.13 3.59 3.23
N LYS A 184 4.41 2.32 2.90
CA LYS A 184 3.84 1.17 3.61
C LYS A 184 4.22 1.10 5.08
N LEU A 185 5.41 1.59 5.45
CA LEU A 185 5.83 1.66 6.86
C LEU A 185 4.80 2.48 7.67
N ILE A 186 4.46 3.68 7.21
CA ILE A 186 3.40 4.50 7.82
C ILE A 186 2.07 3.75 7.78
N GLY A 187 1.74 3.09 6.66
CA GLY A 187 0.51 2.31 6.54
C GLY A 187 0.37 1.20 7.58
N VAL A 188 1.44 0.45 7.83
CA VAL A 188 1.50 -0.59 8.87
C VAL A 188 1.35 0.01 10.27
N GLN A 189 2.05 1.12 10.56
CA GLN A 189 1.92 1.82 11.85
C GLN A 189 0.50 2.35 12.10
N VAL A 190 -0.13 2.89 11.06
CA VAL A 190 -1.52 3.35 11.09
C VAL A 190 -2.47 2.17 11.38
N LEU A 191 -2.29 1.02 10.72
CA LEU A 191 -3.07 -0.19 10.97
C LEU A 191 -2.85 -0.73 12.38
N GLN A 192 -1.61 -0.76 12.87
CA GLN A 192 -1.28 -1.16 14.24
C GLN A 192 -2.03 -0.32 15.26
N SER A 193 -1.97 1.01 15.12
CA SER A 193 -2.69 1.93 16.01
C SER A 193 -4.21 1.77 15.90
N TYR A 194 -4.75 1.77 14.68
CA TYR A 194 -6.19 1.69 14.44
C TYR A 194 -6.80 0.36 14.93
N LEU A 195 -6.08 -0.75 14.78
CA LEU A 195 -6.54 -2.08 15.15
C LEU A 195 -6.15 -2.50 16.58
N GLY A 196 -5.41 -1.64 17.31
CA GLY A 196 -4.91 -1.94 18.64
C GLY A 196 -3.93 -3.13 18.67
N ALA A 197 -3.08 -3.25 17.63
CA ALA A 197 -2.07 -4.30 17.52
C ALA A 197 -0.68 -3.71 17.80
N ALA A 198 0.06 -4.35 18.71
CA ALA A 198 1.44 -3.96 19.00
C ALA A 198 2.40 -4.49 17.93
N PRO A 199 3.56 -3.84 17.71
CA PRO A 199 4.63 -4.31 16.82
C PRO A 199 5.00 -5.79 16.98
N GLU A 200 5.05 -6.27 18.23
CA GLU A 200 5.50 -7.62 18.59
C GLU A 200 4.50 -8.70 18.20
N VAL A 201 3.23 -8.34 18.00
CA VAL A 201 2.14 -9.23 17.57
C VAL A 201 1.72 -8.97 16.13
N THR A 202 2.52 -8.20 15.38
CA THR A 202 2.28 -7.87 13.98
C THR A 202 3.28 -8.60 13.08
N LEU A 203 2.77 -9.21 12.01
CA LEU A 203 3.55 -9.89 11.00
C LEU A 203 3.25 -9.28 9.62
N HIS A 204 4.25 -8.64 9.02
CA HIS A 204 4.21 -8.20 7.63
C HIS A 204 4.73 -9.31 6.72
N VAL A 205 4.12 -9.48 5.56
CA VAL A 205 4.55 -10.44 4.53
C VAL A 205 4.69 -9.69 3.22
N GLY A 206 5.89 -9.65 2.66
CA GLY A 206 6.18 -8.89 1.44
C GLY A 206 7.52 -9.26 0.82
N ASP A 207 7.79 -8.74 -0.37
CA ASP A 207 9.03 -8.96 -1.09
C ASP A 207 10.03 -7.83 -0.80
N GLN A 208 11.28 -8.20 -0.44
CA GLN A 208 12.35 -7.23 -0.16
C GLN A 208 13.44 -7.21 -1.24
N PHE A 209 13.15 -7.73 -2.44
CA PHE A 209 14.16 -7.90 -3.50
C PHE A 209 14.69 -6.59 -4.08
N LEU A 210 13.91 -5.53 -4.01
CA LEU A 210 14.32 -4.21 -4.48
C LEU A 210 14.79 -3.41 -3.26
N SER A 211 16.03 -2.92 -3.29
CA SER A 211 16.56 -2.01 -2.26
C SER A 211 15.78 -0.68 -2.22
N THR A 212 15.07 -0.36 -3.30
CA THR A 212 14.09 0.72 -3.46
C THR A 212 12.64 0.25 -3.22
N GLY A 213 12.46 -0.97 -2.71
CA GLY A 213 11.16 -1.61 -2.51
C GLY A 213 10.37 -0.98 -1.36
N ASN A 214 9.07 -0.84 -1.57
CA ASN A 214 8.16 -0.22 -0.62
C ASN A 214 7.90 -1.06 0.64
N ASP A 215 8.26 -2.35 0.66
CA ASP A 215 8.14 -3.24 1.82
C ASP A 215 9.37 -3.26 2.73
N PHE A 216 10.56 -2.87 2.26
CA PHE A 216 11.79 -2.98 3.05
C PHE A 216 11.73 -2.19 4.36
N ALA A 217 11.08 -1.01 4.33
CA ALA A 217 10.98 -0.12 5.49
C ALA A 217 10.13 -0.72 6.63
N THR A 218 9.20 -1.63 6.35
CA THR A 218 8.25 -2.16 7.35
C THR A 218 8.93 -2.98 8.46
N ARG A 219 10.12 -3.53 8.20
CA ARG A 219 10.93 -4.29 9.17
C ARG A 219 11.29 -3.50 10.43
N SER A 220 11.23 -2.17 10.34
CA SER A 220 11.46 -1.26 11.46
C SER A 220 10.27 -1.15 12.42
N SER A 221 9.09 -1.64 12.04
CA SER A 221 7.85 -1.52 12.82
C SER A 221 7.18 -2.84 13.17
N CYS A 222 7.61 -3.96 12.60
CA CYS A 222 7.06 -5.28 12.93
C CYS A 222 7.96 -6.40 12.41
N CYS A 223 7.68 -7.63 12.86
CA CYS A 223 8.25 -8.82 12.24
C CYS A 223 7.87 -8.83 10.76
N THR A 224 8.84 -9.04 9.88
CA THR A 224 8.62 -9.08 8.43
C THR A 224 9.15 -10.37 7.85
N LEU A 225 8.27 -11.13 7.19
CA LEU A 225 8.62 -12.28 6.38
C LEU A 225 8.91 -11.84 4.96
N TRP A 226 10.11 -12.14 4.51
CA TRP A 226 10.50 -11.95 3.12
C TRP A 226 10.09 -13.19 2.31
N ILE A 227 9.19 -12.98 1.36
CA ILE A 227 8.76 -13.99 0.40
C ILE A 227 9.21 -13.62 -1.03
N VAL A 228 9.41 -14.63 -1.87
CA VAL A 228 9.91 -14.45 -3.24
C VAL A 228 8.92 -14.90 -4.30
N ASN A 229 7.92 -15.68 -3.91
CA ASN A 229 6.88 -16.20 -4.79
C ASN A 229 5.60 -16.58 -4.01
N PRO A 230 4.48 -16.84 -4.72
CA PRO A 230 3.23 -17.27 -4.10
C PRO A 230 3.32 -18.61 -3.34
N GLU A 231 4.15 -19.56 -3.80
CA GLU A 231 4.31 -20.88 -3.19
C GLU A 231 4.90 -20.79 -1.78
N GLU A 232 5.88 -19.91 -1.57
CA GLU A 232 6.43 -19.62 -0.24
C GLU A 232 5.39 -18.97 0.66
N THR A 233 4.59 -18.05 0.12
CA THR A 233 3.47 -17.46 0.86
C THR A 233 2.51 -18.54 1.35
N GLU A 234 2.16 -19.48 0.48
CA GLU A 234 1.30 -20.61 0.83
C GLU A 234 1.95 -21.51 1.91
N SER A 235 3.24 -21.84 1.76
CA SER A 235 3.97 -22.67 2.74
C SER A 235 3.97 -22.03 4.12
N VAL A 236 4.31 -20.74 4.20
CA VAL A 236 4.36 -20.02 5.47
C VAL A 236 2.97 -19.91 6.10
N LEU A 237 1.92 -19.65 5.31
CA LEU A 237 0.55 -19.64 5.85
C LEU A 237 0.11 -21.01 6.37
N LYS A 238 0.53 -22.11 5.73
CA LYS A 238 0.29 -23.48 6.21
C LYS A 238 1.04 -23.76 7.51
N GLU A 239 2.27 -23.30 7.66
CA GLU A 239 3.08 -23.45 8.88
C GLU A 239 2.55 -22.62 10.05
N LEU A 240 2.10 -21.39 9.79
CA LEU A 240 1.54 -20.50 10.80
C LEU A 240 0.18 -20.98 11.33
N THR A 241 -0.63 -21.63 10.48
CA THR A 241 -2.01 -21.97 10.84
C THR A 241 -2.11 -22.85 12.10
N PRO A 242 -1.35 -23.96 12.23
CA PRO A 242 -1.31 -24.74 13.47
C PRO A 242 -0.89 -23.90 14.68
N LEU A 243 0.21 -23.14 14.58
CA LEU A 243 0.75 -22.33 15.67
C LEU A 243 -0.26 -21.32 16.24
N LEU A 244 -1.14 -20.81 15.39
CA LEU A 244 -2.16 -19.82 15.75
C LEU A 244 -3.49 -20.43 16.18
N THR A 245 -3.65 -21.76 16.02
CA THR A 245 -4.90 -22.48 16.35
C THR A 245 -4.75 -23.45 17.52
N PHE A 246 -3.55 -23.59 18.11
CA PHE A 246 -3.39 -24.32 19.35
C PHE A 246 -4.11 -23.60 20.51
N PRO A 247 -4.87 -24.32 21.35
CA PRO A 247 -5.33 -23.76 22.59
C PRO A 247 -4.09 -23.40 23.43
N VAL A 248 -4.03 -22.15 23.89
CA VAL A 248 -3.13 -21.81 24.98
C VAL A 248 -3.60 -22.64 26.16
N ASP A 249 -2.84 -23.66 26.54
CA ASP A 249 -3.09 -24.34 27.81
C ASP A 249 -2.95 -23.28 28.91
N ASP A 250 -4.03 -23.03 29.66
CA ASP A 250 -4.10 -22.13 30.83
C ASP A 250 -3.26 -22.67 32.02
N LYS A 251 -2.00 -23.01 31.77
CA LYS A 251 -1.05 -23.48 32.76
C LYS A 251 0.28 -22.74 32.61
N LEU A 252 0.26 -21.47 32.98
CA LEU A 252 1.39 -20.75 33.55
C LEU A 252 0.90 -19.92 34.75
#